data_AF-A0A2S9FLM7-F1
#
_entry.id   AF-A0A2S9FLM7-F1
#
_cell.length_a   1.000
_cell.length_b   1.000
_cell.length_c   1.000
_cell.angle_alpha   90.00
_cell.angle_beta   90.00
_cell.angle_gamma   90.00
#
_symmetry.space_group_name_H-M   'P 1'
#
loop_
_entity.id
_entity.type
_entity.pdbx_description
1 polymer ?
#
loop_
_entity_poly.entity_id
_entity_poly.type
_entity_poly.pdbx_seq_one_letter_code
_entity_poly.pdbx_strand_id
1 'polypeptide(L)'
;RADRLGPLIEDRHFPADLLLHLDVLKLAEDEAVVVADGPFDAAVAERLGVPEIVVTFGSEGCHIYTEGDVIRVPAAWRVLDVQTTGAGDMFTACYVANRAAGADPGRAAQQASTLVAEELEQRRRTTSVPLS
;
A
#
# COMPACT_ATOMS: atom_id res chain seq x y z
N ARG A 1 8.38 20.49 -11.45
CA ARG A 1 8.99 20.26 -12.79
C ARG A 1 8.54 18.87 -13.21
N ALA A 2 7.56 18.77 -14.10
CA ALA A 2 7.05 17.46 -14.55
C ALA A 2 7.93 17.01 -15.71
N ASP A 3 9.02 16.31 -15.38
CA ASP A 3 10.03 15.92 -16.35
C ASP A 3 9.59 14.67 -17.12
N ARG A 4 9.26 14.87 -18.40
CA ARG A 4 9.25 13.91 -19.52
C ARG A 4 8.11 12.87 -19.57
N LEU A 5 7.41 12.82 -20.71
CA LEU A 5 6.59 11.66 -21.08
C LEU A 5 7.50 10.46 -21.41
N GLY A 6 7.23 9.32 -20.80
CA GLY A 6 7.98 8.07 -20.92
C GLY A 6 7.45 7.02 -19.95
N PRO A 7 7.97 5.77 -19.99
CA PRO A 7 7.66 4.80 -18.94
C PRO A 7 8.02 5.38 -17.58
N LEU A 8 7.23 5.07 -16.56
CA LEU A 8 7.50 5.47 -15.18
C LEU A 8 8.86 4.89 -14.77
N ILE A 9 9.75 5.75 -14.29
CA ILE A 9 11.08 5.36 -13.81
C ILE A 9 11.07 5.61 -12.30
N GLU A 10 11.34 4.57 -11.54
CA GLU A 10 11.50 4.68 -10.09
C GLU A 10 12.88 5.26 -9.79
N ASP A 11 12.92 6.32 -8.99
CA ASP A 11 14.14 6.97 -8.53
C ASP A 11 14.19 6.94 -7.01
N ARG A 12 15.31 6.44 -6.48
CA ARG A 12 15.57 6.40 -5.04
C ARG A 12 16.04 7.73 -4.47
N HIS A 13 16.43 8.69 -5.31
CA HIS A 13 16.91 10.00 -4.88
C HIS A 13 15.74 10.96 -4.63
N PHE A 14 15.01 10.73 -3.54
CA PHE A 14 14.09 11.73 -3.00
C PHE A 14 14.79 12.55 -1.90
N PRO A 15 14.49 13.85 -1.79
CA PRO A 15 15.06 14.65 -0.73
C PRO A 15 14.46 14.23 0.62
N ALA A 16 15.33 13.94 1.59
CA ALA A 16 14.94 13.32 2.87
C ALA A 16 14.00 14.20 3.72
N ASP A 17 14.01 15.52 3.48
CA ASP A 17 13.13 16.48 4.13
C ASP A 17 11.64 16.28 3.78
N LEU A 18 11.32 15.64 2.64
CA LEU A 18 9.95 15.27 2.32
C LEU A 18 9.34 14.29 3.34
N LEU A 19 10.16 13.43 3.94
CA LEU A 19 9.68 12.44 4.91
C LEU A 19 9.42 13.03 6.29
N LEU A 20 10.08 14.16 6.63
CA LEU A 20 9.98 14.79 7.96
C LEU A 20 8.57 15.26 8.33
N HIS A 21 7.67 15.37 7.35
CA HIS A 21 6.31 15.86 7.54
C HIS A 21 5.25 14.78 7.29
N LEU A 22 5.66 13.51 7.14
CA LEU A 22 4.74 12.40 6.94
C LEU A 22 4.44 11.72 8.28
N ASP A 23 3.15 11.54 8.57
CA ASP A 23 2.71 10.65 9.65
C ASP A 23 2.67 9.18 9.16
N VAL A 24 2.29 8.98 7.90
CA VAL A 24 2.15 7.66 7.26
C VAL A 24 2.79 7.69 5.88
N LEU A 25 3.64 6.70 5.59
CA LEU A 25 4.20 6.43 4.27
C LEU A 25 3.67 5.09 3.75
N LYS A 26 3.00 5.09 2.58
CA LYS A 26 2.61 3.85 1.90
C LYS A 26 3.58 3.56 0.76
N LEU A 27 4.00 2.30 0.65
CA LEU A 27 4.83 1.76 -0.43
C LEU A 27 4.20 0.46 -0.96
N ALA A 28 4.22 0.27 -2.27
CA ALA A 28 4.06 -1.04 -2.90
C ALA A 28 5.38 -1.82 -2.78
N GLU A 29 5.35 -3.12 -3.08
CA GLU A 29 6.51 -3.99 -2.93
C GLU A 29 7.70 -3.53 -3.79
N ASP A 30 7.46 -3.17 -5.05
CA ASP A 30 8.46 -2.62 -5.97
C ASP A 30 9.03 -1.29 -5.47
N GLU A 31 8.16 -0.36 -5.07
CA GLU A 31 8.54 0.93 -4.47
C GLU A 31 9.41 0.71 -3.21
N ALA A 32 9.05 -0.25 -2.36
CA ALA A 32 9.79 -0.58 -1.15
C ALA A 32 11.18 -1.16 -1.46
N VAL A 33 11.30 -2.00 -2.49
CA VAL A 33 12.59 -2.53 -2.93
C VAL A 33 13.52 -1.41 -3.42
N VAL A 34 12.99 -0.45 -4.18
CA VAL A 34 13.76 0.70 -4.67
C VAL A 34 14.20 1.60 -3.52
N VAL A 35 13.31 1.91 -2.59
CA VAL A 35 13.62 2.76 -1.42
C VAL A 35 14.65 2.10 -0.51
N ALA A 36 14.60 0.77 -0.35
CA ALA A 36 15.51 0.02 0.50
C ALA A 36 16.88 -0.27 -0.15
N ASP A 37 17.00 -0.16 -1.48
CA ASP A 37 18.12 -0.73 -2.25
C ASP A 37 18.28 -2.25 -2.00
N GLY A 38 17.15 -2.96 -1.93
CA GLY A 38 17.08 -4.36 -1.50
C GLY A 38 15.79 -4.72 -0.77
N PRO A 39 15.77 -5.76 0.09
CA PRO A 39 14.61 -6.09 0.91
C PRO A 39 14.27 -4.96 1.88
N PHE A 40 12.98 -4.65 2.00
CA PHE A 40 12.50 -3.68 2.99
C PHE A 40 12.29 -4.37 4.34
N ASP A 41 12.97 -3.89 5.39
CA ASP A 41 12.91 -4.42 6.75
C ASP A 41 12.78 -3.31 7.81
N ALA A 42 12.77 -3.71 9.09
CA ALA A 42 12.63 -2.77 10.20
C ALA A 42 13.80 -1.76 10.28
N ALA A 43 15.01 -2.16 9.88
CA ALA A 43 16.16 -1.25 9.87
C ALA A 43 16.03 -0.20 8.75
N VAL A 44 15.45 -0.57 7.60
CA VAL A 44 15.09 0.38 6.54
C VAL A 44 14.03 1.36 7.06
N ALA A 45 12.96 0.84 7.68
CA ALA A 45 11.89 1.68 8.22
C ALA A 45 12.41 2.70 9.24
N GLU A 46 13.26 2.26 10.18
CA GLU A 46 13.90 3.14 11.17
C GLU A 46 14.73 4.24 10.51
N ARG A 47 15.51 3.92 9.46
CA ARG A 47 16.29 4.92 8.72
C ARG A 47 15.42 5.95 7.99
N LEU A 48 14.24 5.56 7.51
CA LEU A 48 13.31 6.49 6.86
C LEU A 48 12.65 7.45 7.85
N GLY A 49 12.58 7.07 9.13
CA GLY A 49 12.14 7.96 10.21
C GLY A 49 10.68 8.41 10.14
N VAL A 50 9.86 7.74 9.33
CA VAL A 50 8.41 7.99 9.27
C VAL A 50 7.72 7.19 10.38
N PRO A 51 6.81 7.78 11.18
CA PRO A 51 6.19 7.11 12.33
C PRO A 51 5.46 5.80 11.99
N GLU A 52 4.84 5.73 10.81
CA GLU A 52 4.09 4.58 10.33
C GLU A 52 4.39 4.33 8.84
N ILE A 53 4.87 3.14 8.50
CA ILE A 53 5.14 2.75 7.11
C ILE A 53 4.34 1.50 6.75
N VAL A 54 3.53 1.58 5.70
CA VAL A 54 2.71 0.47 5.20
C VAL A 54 3.28 -0.01 3.88
N VAL A 55 3.77 -1.25 3.86
CA VAL A 55 4.24 -1.92 2.64
C VAL A 55 3.21 -2.94 2.18
N THR A 56 2.63 -2.77 1.00
CA THR A 56 1.59 -3.66 0.46
C THR A 56 2.15 -4.66 -0.54
N PHE A 57 1.73 -5.93 -0.42
CA PHE A 57 2.16 -7.09 -1.22
C PHE A 57 1.01 -7.65 -2.05
N GLY A 58 0.17 -6.78 -2.61
CA GLY A 58 -1.00 -7.16 -3.41
C GLY A 58 -1.88 -8.23 -2.73
N SER A 59 -1.95 -9.41 -3.33
CA SER A 59 -2.78 -10.53 -2.87
C SER A 59 -2.25 -11.27 -1.62
N GLU A 60 -1.12 -10.82 -1.08
CA GLU A 60 -0.49 -11.39 0.12
C GLU A 60 -0.74 -10.54 1.38
N GLY A 61 -1.22 -9.30 1.22
CA GLY A 61 -1.57 -8.40 2.33
C GLY A 61 -0.59 -7.25 2.48
N CYS A 62 -0.25 -6.87 3.70
CA CYS A 62 0.70 -5.81 3.99
C CYS A 62 1.51 -6.04 5.28
N HIS A 63 2.66 -5.38 5.35
CA HIS A 63 3.40 -5.17 6.60
C HIS A 63 3.27 -3.72 7.02
N ILE A 64 3.14 -3.48 8.31
CA ILE A 64 3.08 -2.15 8.91
C ILE A 64 4.24 -2.04 9.88
N TYR A 65 5.11 -1.08 9.65
CA TYR A 65 6.24 -0.75 10.52
C TYR A 65 5.86 0.47 11.34
N THR A 66 5.90 0.33 12.67
CA THR A 66 5.78 1.41 13.64
C THR A 66 7.03 1.45 14.52
N GLU A 67 7.18 2.44 15.39
CA GLU A 67 8.31 2.51 16.33
C GLU A 67 8.45 1.20 17.14
N GLY A 68 9.43 0.38 16.77
CA GLY A 68 9.78 -0.87 17.46
C GLY A 68 8.97 -2.12 17.09
N ASP A 69 7.93 -2.01 16.26
CA ASP A 69 7.02 -3.11 15.97
C ASP A 69 6.75 -3.30 14.47
N VAL A 70 6.50 -4.56 14.08
CA VAL A 70 6.09 -4.94 12.72
C VAL A 70 4.81 -5.76 12.78
N ILE A 71 3.72 -5.20 12.27
CA ILE A 71 2.43 -5.87 12.17
C ILE A 71 2.28 -6.46 10.77
N ARG A 72 2.04 -7.77 10.69
CA ARG A 72 1.74 -8.44 9.41
C ARG A 72 0.24 -8.67 9.30
N VAL A 73 -0.36 -8.14 8.25
CA VAL A 73 -1.80 -8.26 8.00
C VAL A 73 -1.99 -9.01 6.69
N PRO A 74 -2.53 -10.25 6.71
CA PRO A 74 -2.80 -10.98 5.48
C PRO A 74 -3.87 -10.26 4.65
N ALA A 75 -3.86 -10.46 3.33
CA ALA A 75 -4.97 -10.05 2.49
C ALA A 75 -6.27 -10.75 2.94
N ALA A 76 -7.40 -10.03 2.90
CA ALA A 76 -8.69 -10.56 3.31
C ALA A 76 -9.05 -11.85 2.53
N TRP A 77 -8.96 -11.80 1.20
CA TRP A 77 -8.96 -12.97 0.32
C TRP A 77 -8.37 -12.60 -1.05
N ARG A 78 -7.99 -13.61 -1.83
CA ARG A 78 -7.48 -13.42 -3.20
C ARG A 78 -8.64 -13.37 -4.20
N VAL A 79 -8.61 -12.39 -5.10
CA VAL A 79 -9.48 -12.33 -6.29
C VAL A 79 -8.59 -12.48 -7.51
N LEU A 80 -8.80 -13.55 -8.27
CA LEU A 80 -8.04 -13.86 -9.49
C LEU A 80 -8.78 -13.37 -10.73
N ASP A 81 -8.03 -13.24 -11.84
CA ASP A 81 -8.55 -12.93 -13.17
C ASP A 81 -9.38 -11.63 -13.24
N VAL A 82 -8.91 -10.61 -12.51
CA VAL A 82 -9.55 -9.30 -12.44
C VAL A 82 -8.53 -8.18 -12.62
N GLN A 83 -8.96 -7.08 -13.22
CA GLN A 83 -8.18 -5.86 -13.36
C GLN A 83 -8.00 -5.17 -11.98
N THR A 84 -6.76 -4.94 -11.56
CA THR A 84 -6.39 -4.47 -10.21
C THR A 84 -5.96 -3.00 -10.11
N THR A 85 -5.78 -2.28 -11.22
CA THR A 85 -5.62 -0.81 -11.25
C THR A 85 -6.58 -0.11 -10.28
N GLY A 86 -6.02 0.80 -9.49
CA GLY A 86 -6.72 1.55 -8.44
C GLY A 86 -6.89 0.79 -7.13
N ALA A 87 -6.54 -0.50 -7.03
CA ALA A 87 -6.63 -1.25 -5.77
C ALA A 87 -5.70 -0.67 -4.69
N GLY A 88 -4.49 -0.23 -5.07
CA GLY A 88 -3.56 0.43 -4.15
C GLY A 88 -4.07 1.78 -3.64
N ASP A 89 -4.68 2.58 -4.51
CA ASP A 89 -5.28 3.88 -4.12
C ASP A 89 -6.49 3.67 -3.20
N MET A 90 -7.32 2.69 -3.53
CA MET A 90 -8.46 2.30 -2.72
C MET A 90 -8.05 1.80 -1.33
N PHE A 91 -7.01 0.96 -1.27
CA PHE A 91 -6.42 0.53 0.00
C PHE A 91 -5.96 1.75 0.80
N THR A 92 -5.17 2.63 0.19
CA THR A 92 -4.59 3.82 0.85
C THR A 92 -5.68 4.76 1.37
N ALA A 93 -6.70 5.05 0.55
CA ALA A 93 -7.81 5.91 0.94
C ALA A 93 -8.61 5.32 2.11
N CYS A 94 -8.93 4.02 2.06
CA CYS A 94 -9.65 3.35 3.15
C CYS A 94 -8.79 3.27 4.42
N TYR A 95 -7.50 2.99 4.29
CA TYR A 95 -6.55 2.93 5.40
C TYR A 95 -6.50 4.27 6.12
N VAL A 96 -6.20 5.36 5.40
CA VAL A 96 -6.09 6.71 5.96
C VAL A 96 -7.42 7.16 6.58
N ALA A 97 -8.56 6.85 5.95
CA ALA A 97 -9.87 7.18 6.51
C ALA A 97 -10.12 6.48 7.86
N ASN A 98 -9.75 5.20 8.01
CA ASN A 98 -9.89 4.47 9.27
C ASN A 98 -8.89 4.98 10.32
N ARG A 99 -7.65 5.31 9.93
CA ARG A 99 -6.66 5.94 10.83
C ARG A 99 -7.16 7.28 11.36
N ALA A 100 -7.72 8.13 10.48
CA ALA A 100 -8.32 9.41 10.85
C ALA A 100 -9.54 9.24 11.78
N ALA A 101 -10.24 8.10 11.70
CA ALA A 101 -11.34 7.75 12.61
C ALA A 101 -10.86 7.11 13.94
N GLY A 102 -9.55 6.97 14.16
CA GLY A 102 -8.97 6.44 15.39
C GLY A 102 -8.77 4.92 15.43
N ALA A 103 -8.95 4.21 14.31
CA ALA A 103 -8.59 2.79 14.25
C ALA A 103 -7.07 2.60 14.40
N ASP A 104 -6.65 1.53 15.08
CA ASP A 104 -5.25 1.14 15.10
C ASP A 104 -4.76 0.69 13.70
N PRO A 105 -3.43 0.67 13.46
CA PRO A 105 -2.89 0.38 12.13
C PRO A 105 -3.31 -0.98 11.59
N GLY A 106 -3.33 -2.01 12.44
CA GLY A 106 -3.73 -3.36 12.05
C GLY A 106 -5.20 -3.42 11.64
N ARG A 107 -6.07 -2.78 12.42
CA ARG A 107 -7.51 -2.72 12.11
C ARG A 107 -7.79 -1.93 10.83
N ALA A 108 -7.11 -0.79 10.65
CA ALA A 108 -7.24 0.01 9.44
C ALA A 108 -6.82 -0.77 8.18
N ALA A 109 -5.72 -1.53 8.24
CA ALA A 109 -5.27 -2.39 7.15
C ALA A 109 -6.23 -3.54 6.86
N GLN A 110 -6.80 -4.18 7.88
CA GLN A 110 -7.81 -5.22 7.69
C GLN A 110 -9.03 -4.68 6.95
N GLN A 111 -9.55 -3.52 7.38
CA GLN A 111 -10.73 -2.90 6.76
C GLN A 111 -10.46 -2.47 5.32
N ALA A 112 -9.28 -1.87 5.06
CA ALA A 112 -8.84 -1.53 3.71
C ALA A 112 -8.71 -2.76 2.81
N SER A 113 -8.15 -3.85 3.33
CA SER A 113 -8.01 -5.11 2.60
C SER A 113 -9.36 -5.73 2.25
N THR A 114 -10.31 -5.74 3.18
CA THR A 114 -11.68 -6.22 2.93
C THR A 114 -12.35 -5.40 1.84
N LEU A 115 -12.32 -4.07 1.94
CA LEU A 115 -12.96 -3.19 0.96
C LEU A 115 -12.40 -3.38 -0.44
N VAL A 116 -11.07 -3.50 -0.58
CA VAL A 116 -10.43 -3.78 -1.88
C VAL A 116 -10.86 -5.14 -2.41
N ALA A 117 -10.90 -6.17 -1.57
CA ALA A 117 -11.25 -7.51 -2.01
C ALA A 117 -12.73 -7.62 -2.44
N GLU A 118 -13.65 -6.88 -1.80
CA GLU A 118 -15.04 -6.76 -2.20
C GLU A 118 -15.20 -6.05 -3.55
N GLU A 119 -14.50 -4.93 -3.74
CA GLU A 119 -14.54 -4.19 -5.00
C GLU A 119 -13.99 -5.04 -6.16
N LEU A 120 -12.85 -5.71 -5.97
CA LEU A 120 -12.27 -6.57 -6.99
C LEU A 120 -13.22 -7.74 -7.34
N GLU A 121 -13.88 -8.33 -6.34
CA GLU A 121 -14.89 -9.36 -6.57
C GLU A 121 -16.08 -8.82 -7.40
N GLN A 122 -16.53 -7.60 -7.10
CA GLN A 122 -17.61 -6.96 -7.85
C GLN A 122 -17.21 -6.69 -9.30
N ARG A 123 -16.00 -6.18 -9.55
CA ARG A 123 -15.47 -5.96 -10.90
C ARG A 123 -15.41 -7.26 -11.70
N ARG A 124 -14.90 -8.34 -11.08
CA ARG A 124 -14.83 -9.65 -11.71
C ARG A 124 -16.21 -10.13 -12.16
N ARG A 125 -17.23 -9.95 -11.32
CA ARG A 125 -18.62 -10.31 -11.65
C ARG A 125 -19.15 -9.49 -12.82
N THR A 126 -18.97 -8.17 -12.81
CA THR A 126 -19.46 -7.28 -13.88
C THR A 126 -18.83 -7.61 -15.24
N THR A 127 -17.53 -7.93 -15.28
CA THR A 127 -16.85 -8.32 -16.53
C THR A 127 -17.25 -9.71 -17.02
N SER A 128 -17.73 -10.59 -16.14
CA SER A 128 -18.16 -11.95 -16.48
C SER A 128 -19.59 -12.06 -17.03
N VAL A 129 -20.40 -11.00 -16.96
CA VAL A 129 -21.76 -11.00 -17.54
C VAL A 129 -21.64 -10.82 -19.07
N PRO A 130 -22.09 -11.78 -19.90
CA PRO A 130 -22.09 -11.60 -21.34
C PRO A 130 -23.02 -10.45 -21.73
N LEU A 131 -22.57 -9.57 -22.63
CA LEU A 131 -23.46 -8.61 -23.28
C LEU A 131 -24.42 -9.41 -24.18
N SER A 132 -25.66 -9.58 -23.71
CA SER A 132 -26.79 -10.14 -24.45
C SER A 132 -27.43 -9.10 -25.35
#